data_AF-A0A6L4ZLA7-F1
#
_entry.id   AF-A0A6L4ZLA7-F1
#
_cell.length_a   1.000
_cell.length_b   1.000
_cell.length_c   1.000
_cell.angle_alpha   90.00
_cell.angle_beta   90.00
_cell.angle_gamma   90.00
#
_symmetry.space_group_name_H-M   'P 1'
#
loop_
_entity.id
_entity.type
_entity.pdbx_description
1 polymer ?
#
loop_
_entity_poly.entity_id
_entity_poly.type
_entity_poly.pdbx_seq_one_letter_code
_entity_poly.pdbx_strand_id
1 'polypeptide(L)'
;MDACMDTRLVFVHALSPLHAGTGQGIGIIDLPIAREKATGIPFLPGSSLKGSLRDLCQDSDLNKEKIFGPPPDKNPEEHSGAAQFSDQRLLLLPIRSLVGTFAWATSPYILQRFVREAKLAGINDLPQIPKPLKETGCVITKTCCLEYPNPKKIFLEDLDLDPSDKQE
;
A
#
# COMPACT_ATOMS: atom_id res chain seq x y z
N MET A 1 -24.55 -21.82 4.00
CA MET A 1 -23.43 -21.86 4.95
C MET A 1 -22.51 -20.73 4.56
N ASP A 2 -22.77 -19.54 5.10
CA ASP A 2 -21.88 -18.40 4.90
C ASP A 2 -20.66 -18.64 5.77
N ALA A 3 -19.58 -19.10 5.15
CA ALA A 3 -18.28 -19.04 5.80
C ALA A 3 -18.04 -17.55 6.13
N CYS A 4 -18.10 -17.21 7.41
CA CYS A 4 -17.68 -15.91 7.92
C CYS A 4 -16.19 -15.76 7.59
N MET A 5 -15.89 -15.19 6.42
CA MET A 5 -14.53 -14.92 5.97
C MET A 5 -13.98 -13.80 6.85
N ASP A 6 -13.27 -14.20 7.90
CA ASP A 6 -12.62 -13.28 8.83
C ASP A 6 -11.54 -12.49 8.09
N THR A 7 -11.88 -11.27 7.69
CA THR A 7 -11.03 -10.42 6.85
C THR A 7 -10.25 -9.46 7.75
N ARG A 8 -8.95 -9.33 7.50
CA ARG A 8 -8.04 -8.45 8.25
C ARG A 8 -7.29 -7.55 7.28
N LEU A 9 -7.20 -6.27 7.63
CA LEU A 9 -6.31 -5.34 6.93
C LEU A 9 -4.88 -5.55 7.41
N VAL A 10 -3.95 -5.65 6.47
CA VAL A 10 -2.52 -5.73 6.75
C VAL A 10 -1.84 -4.52 6.13
N PHE A 11 -1.10 -3.78 6.96
CA PHE A 11 -0.29 -2.65 6.52
C PHE A 11 1.17 -3.05 6.49
N VAL A 12 1.87 -2.73 5.40
CA VAL A 12 3.31 -2.95 5.26
C VAL A 12 3.99 -1.59 5.22
N HIS A 13 4.83 -1.32 6.22
CA HIS A 13 5.67 -0.13 6.28
C HIS A 13 7.12 -0.53 5.97
N ALA A 14 7.63 -0.07 4.85
CA ALA A 14 9.01 -0.34 4.44
C ALA A 14 9.98 0.51 5.26
N LEU A 15 10.80 -0.13 6.10
CA LEU A 15 11.84 0.55 6.91
C LEU A 15 13.15 0.74 6.13
N SER A 16 13.35 -0.04 5.07
CA SER A 16 14.43 0.06 4.11
C SER A 16 13.84 0.09 2.69
N PRO A 17 14.61 0.49 1.66
CA PRO A 17 14.17 0.35 0.28
C PRO A 17 13.69 -1.09 0.00
N LEU A 18 12.48 -1.22 -0.56
CA LEU A 18 11.84 -2.51 -0.86
C LEU A 18 11.81 -2.72 -2.37
N HIS A 19 12.36 -3.86 -2.82
CA HIS A 19 12.36 -4.25 -4.22
C HIS A 19 11.46 -5.49 -4.44
N ALA A 20 10.19 -5.27 -4.73
CA ALA A 20 9.27 -6.33 -5.18
C ALA A 20 9.42 -6.53 -6.69
N GLY A 21 10.43 -7.29 -7.12
CA GLY A 21 10.77 -7.45 -8.53
C GLY A 21 9.77 -8.30 -9.33
N THR A 22 9.65 -8.02 -10.63
CA THR A 22 8.83 -8.83 -11.57
C THR A 22 9.66 -9.64 -12.57
N GLY A 23 10.93 -9.92 -12.25
CA GLY A 23 11.90 -10.50 -13.17
C GLY A 23 12.55 -9.44 -14.08
N GLN A 24 13.15 -9.87 -15.20
CA GLN A 24 13.78 -8.97 -16.16
C GLN A 24 12.74 -8.25 -17.03
N GLY A 25 12.85 -6.92 -17.11
CA GLY A 25 12.03 -6.10 -17.98
C GLY A 25 12.63 -5.96 -19.38
N ILE A 26 11.77 -5.64 -20.37
CA ILE A 26 12.18 -5.24 -21.74
C ILE A 26 12.34 -3.71 -21.82
N GLY A 27 12.26 -3.01 -20.67
CA GLY A 27 12.31 -1.56 -20.58
C GLY A 27 13.71 -1.01 -20.32
N ILE A 28 13.79 0.28 -20.01
CA ILE A 28 15.05 0.97 -19.64
C ILE A 28 15.57 0.49 -18.28
N ILE A 29 14.69 -0.10 -17.45
CA ILE A 29 15.04 -0.64 -16.14
C ILE A 29 15.14 -2.16 -16.27
N ASP A 30 16.33 -2.71 -16.00
CA ASP A 30 16.62 -4.14 -16.10
C ASP A 30 15.74 -4.96 -15.13
N LEU A 31 15.67 -4.52 -13.87
CA LEU A 31 14.89 -5.16 -12.82
C LEU A 31 13.82 -4.17 -12.33
N PRO A 32 12.64 -4.13 -12.98
CA PRO A 32 11.55 -3.28 -12.54
C PRO A 32 10.87 -3.85 -11.29
N ILE A 33 10.34 -2.93 -10.47
CA ILE A 33 9.41 -3.27 -9.39
C ILE A 33 8.00 -3.54 -9.93
N ALA A 34 7.21 -4.30 -9.18
CA ALA A 34 5.81 -4.58 -9.48
C ALA A 34 4.97 -3.30 -9.49
N ARG A 35 4.20 -3.12 -10.57
CA ARG A 35 3.31 -1.98 -10.81
C ARG A 35 2.00 -2.46 -11.40
N GLU A 36 0.91 -1.83 -10.99
CA GLU A 36 -0.40 -2.07 -11.59
C GLU A 36 -0.40 -1.60 -13.05
N LYS A 37 -0.75 -2.48 -13.99
CA LYS A 37 -0.70 -2.15 -15.43
C LYS A 37 -1.57 -0.94 -15.81
N ALA A 38 -2.73 -0.78 -15.17
CA ALA A 38 -3.69 0.27 -15.50
C ALA A 38 -3.31 1.65 -14.94
N THR A 39 -2.60 1.72 -13.82
CA THR A 39 -2.33 2.97 -13.10
C THR A 39 -0.85 3.32 -13.02
N GLY A 40 0.04 2.34 -13.23
CA GLY A 40 1.47 2.47 -13.00
C GLY A 40 1.87 2.55 -11.52
N ILE A 41 0.91 2.48 -10.58
CA ILE A 41 1.18 2.60 -9.15
C ILE A 41 1.92 1.35 -8.66
N PRO A 42 3.01 1.51 -7.89
CA PRO A 42 3.71 0.36 -7.32
C PRO A 42 2.86 -0.38 -6.29
N PHE A 43 2.99 -1.69 -6.24
CA PHE A 43 2.35 -2.54 -5.24
C PHE A 43 3.29 -3.68 -4.86
N LEU A 44 3.08 -4.27 -3.68
CA LEU A 44 3.74 -5.52 -3.29
C LEU A 44 2.76 -6.68 -3.56
N PRO A 45 3.12 -7.66 -4.41
CA PRO A 45 2.24 -8.78 -4.70
C PRO A 45 1.88 -9.59 -3.46
N GLY A 46 0.64 -10.03 -3.36
CA GLY A 46 0.16 -10.85 -2.24
C GLY A 46 0.90 -12.19 -2.12
N SER A 47 1.38 -12.72 -3.26
CA SER A 47 2.26 -13.90 -3.29
C SER A 47 3.61 -13.65 -2.63
N SER A 48 4.16 -12.43 -2.75
CA SER A 48 5.41 -12.04 -2.07
C SER A 48 5.22 -12.03 -0.57
N LEU A 49 4.16 -11.39 -0.06
CA LEU A 49 3.85 -11.40 1.37
C LEU A 49 3.56 -12.82 1.87
N LYS A 50 2.75 -13.59 1.14
CA LYS A 50 2.46 -15.00 1.44
C LYS A 50 3.74 -15.82 1.56
N GLY A 51 4.65 -15.68 0.59
CA GLY A 51 5.92 -16.39 0.54
C GLY A 51 6.80 -16.05 1.74
N SER A 52 6.99 -14.76 2.04
CA SER A 52 7.77 -14.31 3.19
C SER A 52 7.20 -14.79 4.52
N LEU A 53 5.88 -14.74 4.70
CA LEU A 53 5.24 -15.24 5.93
C LEU A 53 5.33 -16.76 6.05
N ARG A 54 5.16 -17.50 4.94
CA ARG A 54 5.31 -18.96 4.91
C ARG A 54 6.72 -19.38 5.28
N ASP A 55 7.73 -18.65 4.81
CA ASP A 55 9.14 -18.95 5.06
C ASP A 55 9.53 -18.75 6.53
N LEU A 56 8.91 -17.77 7.20
CA LEU A 56 9.09 -17.55 8.64
C LEU A 56 8.48 -18.64 9.53
N CYS A 57 7.52 -19.42 9.03
CA CYS A 57 6.95 -20.55 9.76
C CYS A 57 7.87 -21.77 9.70
N GLN A 58 8.14 -22.39 10.85
CA GLN A 58 8.94 -23.61 10.91
C GLN A 58 8.14 -24.80 10.38
N ASP A 59 8.81 -25.80 9.81
CA ASP A 59 8.13 -26.99 9.25
C ASP A 59 7.48 -27.87 10.34
N SER A 60 7.89 -27.71 11.60
CA SER A 60 7.26 -28.32 12.77
C SER A 60 5.92 -27.69 13.13
N ASP A 61 5.59 -26.51 12.57
CA ASP A 61 4.29 -25.88 12.77
C ASP A 61 3.23 -26.64 11.97
N LEU A 62 2.45 -27.48 12.66
CA LEU A 62 1.32 -28.27 12.13
C LEU A 62 0.28 -27.46 11.33
N ASN A 63 0.37 -26.12 11.37
CA ASN A 63 -0.53 -25.21 10.70
C ASN A 63 0.05 -24.59 9.41
N LYS A 64 1.33 -24.79 9.07
CA LYS A 64 1.96 -24.20 7.89
C LYS A 64 1.26 -24.61 6.59
N GLU A 65 1.09 -25.91 6.37
CA GLU A 65 0.39 -26.42 5.16
C GLU A 65 -1.09 -26.06 5.17
N LYS A 66 -1.74 -26.06 6.34
CA LYS A 66 -3.17 -25.68 6.46
C LYS A 66 -3.41 -24.23 6.08
N ILE A 67 -2.52 -23.31 6.48
CA ILE A 67 -2.67 -21.87 6.21
C ILE A 67 -2.25 -21.53 4.78
N PHE A 68 -1.07 -22.01 4.35
CA PHE A 68 -0.44 -21.57 3.10
C PHE A 68 -0.67 -22.52 1.92
N GLY A 69 -1.10 -23.76 2.17
CA GLY A 69 -1.21 -24.84 1.20
C GLY A 69 0.01 -25.78 1.22
N PRO A 70 -0.10 -26.95 0.56
CA PRO A 70 0.97 -27.93 0.48
C PRO A 70 2.23 -27.38 -0.22
N PRO A 71 3.41 -27.97 0.02
CA PRO A 71 4.62 -27.64 -0.72
C PRO A 71 4.57 -28.22 -2.15
N PRO A 72 5.37 -27.67 -3.09
CA PRO A 72 5.26 -28.00 -4.52
C PRO A 72 5.65 -29.45 -4.88
N ASP A 73 6.44 -30.09 -4.02
CA ASP A 73 6.91 -31.48 -4.10
C ASP A 73 5.87 -32.51 -3.62
N LYS A 74 4.83 -32.05 -2.89
CA LYS A 74 3.61 -32.83 -2.65
C LYS A 74 2.57 -32.52 -3.73
N ASN A 75 1.61 -33.43 -3.89
CA ASN A 75 0.58 -33.32 -4.91
C ASN A 75 -0.24 -32.02 -4.70
N PRO A 76 -0.17 -31.02 -5.59
CA PRO A 76 -0.79 -29.69 -5.36
C PRO A 76 -2.31 -29.74 -5.24
N GLU A 77 -2.92 -30.83 -5.69
CA GLU A 77 -4.37 -31.07 -5.69
C GLU A 77 -4.91 -31.58 -4.35
N GLU A 78 -4.06 -31.81 -3.34
CA GLU A 78 -4.46 -32.38 -2.06
C GLU A 78 -5.41 -31.46 -1.27
N HIS A 79 -5.08 -30.17 -1.16
CA HIS A 79 -5.98 -29.11 -0.69
C HIS A 79 -5.40 -27.70 -0.93
N SER A 80 -6.26 -26.67 -0.90
CA SER A 80 -5.84 -25.25 -0.86
C SER A 80 -5.45 -24.83 0.56
N GLY A 81 -4.65 -23.77 0.68
CA GLY A 81 -4.46 -23.08 1.95
C GLY A 81 -5.73 -22.37 2.42
N ALA A 82 -5.90 -22.25 3.74
CA ALA A 82 -7.05 -21.62 4.38
C ALA A 82 -7.02 -20.08 4.34
N ALA A 83 -5.85 -19.47 4.10
CA ALA A 83 -5.69 -18.02 4.07
C ALA A 83 -5.45 -17.49 2.65
N GLN A 84 -6.15 -16.41 2.31
CA GLN A 84 -5.95 -15.65 1.08
C GLN A 84 -5.19 -14.35 1.37
N PHE A 85 -4.11 -14.12 0.62
CA PHE A 85 -3.27 -12.94 0.75
C PHE A 85 -3.51 -12.04 -0.46
N SER A 86 -4.12 -10.88 -0.24
CA SER A 86 -4.33 -9.88 -1.29
C SER A 86 -3.05 -9.10 -1.57
N ASP A 87 -3.01 -8.35 -2.67
CA ASP A 87 -1.92 -7.42 -2.98
C ASP A 87 -1.88 -6.25 -2.00
N GLN A 88 -0.67 -5.82 -1.62
CA GLN A 88 -0.43 -4.67 -0.76
C GLN A 88 -0.29 -3.42 -1.65
N ARG A 89 -1.37 -2.65 -1.73
CA ARG A 89 -1.45 -1.43 -2.53
C ARG A 89 -0.88 -0.24 -1.78
N LEU A 90 -0.25 0.69 -2.51
CA LEU A 90 0.30 1.92 -1.97
C LEU A 90 -0.80 2.74 -1.26
N LEU A 91 -0.55 3.12 -0.01
CA LEU A 91 -1.41 4.02 0.76
C LEU A 91 -0.75 5.39 0.97
N LEU A 92 0.51 5.40 1.41
CA LEU A 92 1.32 6.59 1.64
C LEU A 92 2.65 6.45 0.89
N LEU A 93 3.03 7.47 0.15
CA LEU A 93 4.31 7.56 -0.55
C LEU A 93 5.19 8.61 0.12
N PRO A 94 6.42 8.29 0.52
CA PRO A 94 7.36 9.30 0.99
C PRO A 94 7.86 10.11 -0.21
N ILE A 95 7.61 11.41 -0.22
CA ILE A 95 8.08 12.34 -1.25
C ILE A 95 8.94 13.40 -0.57
N ARG A 96 10.11 13.72 -1.12
CA ARG A 96 10.97 14.78 -0.60
C ARG A 96 10.21 16.11 -0.58
N SER A 97 10.39 16.87 0.50
CA SER A 97 9.82 18.20 0.62
C SER A 97 10.92 19.23 0.92
N LEU A 98 10.76 20.45 0.41
CA LEU A 98 11.70 21.54 0.66
C LEU A 98 11.77 21.92 2.15
N VAL A 99 10.63 21.87 2.84
CA VAL A 99 10.49 22.19 4.26
C VAL A 99 10.05 20.92 4.99
N GLY A 100 10.61 20.63 6.17
CA GLY A 100 10.20 19.47 6.97
C GLY A 100 10.61 18.10 6.40
N THR A 101 11.65 18.07 5.57
CA THR A 101 12.34 16.87 5.05
C THR A 101 11.56 16.08 4.01
N PHE A 102 10.40 15.54 4.34
CA PHE A 102 9.59 14.74 3.42
C PHE A 102 8.11 14.71 3.83
N ALA A 103 7.25 14.40 2.88
CA ALA A 103 5.82 14.25 3.05
C ALA A 103 5.40 12.78 2.90
N TRP A 104 4.50 12.31 3.76
CA TRP A 104 3.68 11.14 3.47
C TRP A 104 2.51 11.57 2.57
N ALA A 105 2.70 11.44 1.26
CA ALA A 105 1.72 11.85 0.26
C ALA A 105 0.72 10.72 -0.05
N THR A 106 -0.52 11.11 -0.30
CA THR A 106 -1.58 10.23 -0.82
C THR A 106 -2.48 11.03 -1.77
N SER A 107 -3.51 10.39 -2.32
CA SER A 107 -4.46 11.06 -3.21
C SER A 107 -5.90 10.62 -2.94
N PRO A 108 -6.91 11.41 -3.36
CA PRO A 108 -8.30 10.99 -3.27
C PRO A 108 -8.55 9.62 -3.93
N TYR A 109 -7.84 9.32 -5.04
CA TYR A 109 -7.92 8.02 -5.71
C TYR A 109 -7.44 6.87 -4.82
N ILE A 110 -6.27 7.02 -4.18
CA ILE A 110 -5.72 6.00 -3.27
C ILE A 110 -6.63 5.80 -2.05
N LEU A 111 -7.09 6.90 -1.44
CA LEU A 111 -7.98 6.85 -0.28
C LEU A 111 -9.33 6.19 -0.60
N GLN A 112 -9.90 6.44 -1.78
CA GLN A 112 -11.14 5.77 -2.22
C GLN A 112 -10.98 4.26 -2.34
N ARG A 113 -9.82 3.81 -2.82
CA ARG A 113 -9.49 2.38 -2.89
C ARG A 113 -9.34 1.80 -1.49
N PHE A 114 -8.63 2.47 -0.60
CA PHE A 114 -8.49 2.04 0.80
C PHE A 114 -9.85 1.92 1.50
N VAL A 115 -10.74 2.91 1.35
CA VAL A 115 -12.09 2.86 1.93
C VAL A 115 -12.88 1.65 1.44
N ARG A 116 -12.73 1.26 0.17
CA ARG A 116 -13.36 0.05 -0.38
C ARG A 116 -12.84 -1.21 0.31
N GLU A 117 -11.52 -1.34 0.46
CA GLU A 117 -10.89 -2.49 1.13
C GLU A 117 -11.26 -2.55 2.63
N ALA A 118 -11.27 -1.41 3.31
CA ALA A 118 -11.66 -1.32 4.72
C ALA A 118 -13.12 -1.76 4.94
N LYS A 119 -14.03 -1.38 4.05
CA LYS A 119 -15.42 -1.85 4.08
C LYS A 119 -15.54 -3.36 3.87
N LEU A 120 -14.74 -3.95 2.98
CA LEU A 120 -14.68 -5.42 2.82
C LEU A 120 -14.18 -6.11 4.09
N ALA A 121 -13.31 -5.46 4.87
CA ALA A 121 -12.87 -5.92 6.18
C ALA A 121 -13.87 -5.62 7.32
N GLY A 122 -15.09 -5.15 7.02
CA GLY A 122 -16.12 -4.83 8.01
C GLY A 122 -15.92 -3.48 8.73
N ILE A 123 -14.96 -2.66 8.32
CA ILE A 123 -14.70 -1.33 8.89
C ILE A 123 -15.56 -0.31 8.14
N ASN A 124 -16.65 0.13 8.78
CA ASN A 124 -17.62 1.03 8.18
C ASN A 124 -17.49 2.49 8.63
N ASP A 125 -16.93 2.72 9.82
CA ASP A 125 -16.71 4.06 10.37
C ASP A 125 -15.37 4.61 9.88
N LEU A 126 -15.40 5.27 8.72
CA LEU A 126 -14.23 5.82 8.03
C LEU A 126 -14.41 7.32 7.78
N PRO A 127 -13.32 8.11 7.90
CA PRO A 127 -13.39 9.55 7.67
C PRO A 127 -13.75 9.87 6.21
N GLN A 128 -14.32 11.05 6.00
CA GLN A 128 -14.57 11.54 4.65
C GLN A 128 -13.25 11.80 3.93
N ILE A 129 -13.21 11.46 2.64
CA ILE A 129 -12.00 11.62 1.84
C ILE A 129 -11.82 13.10 1.51
N PRO A 130 -10.69 13.72 1.91
CA PRO A 130 -10.40 15.10 1.55
C PRO A 130 -10.25 15.24 0.04
N LYS A 131 -10.77 16.33 -0.51
CA LYS A 131 -10.67 16.66 -1.93
C LYS A 131 -10.06 18.04 -2.10
N PRO A 132 -8.88 18.16 -2.74
CA PRO A 132 -8.34 19.45 -3.12
C PRO A 132 -9.32 20.22 -4.01
N LEU A 133 -9.40 21.54 -3.82
CA LEU A 133 -10.32 22.42 -4.56
C LEU A 133 -9.79 22.81 -5.95
N LYS A 134 -8.48 22.62 -6.18
CA LYS A 134 -7.76 23.00 -7.40
C LYS A 134 -6.81 21.89 -7.80
N GLU A 135 -6.39 21.86 -9.06
CA GLU A 135 -5.40 20.90 -9.56
C GLU A 135 -4.05 20.99 -8.83
N THR A 136 -3.60 22.21 -8.53
CA THR A 136 -2.41 22.47 -7.71
C THR A 136 -2.69 22.44 -6.21
N GLY A 137 -3.92 22.12 -5.80
CA GLY A 137 -4.32 22.13 -4.39
C GLY A 137 -3.84 20.90 -3.64
N CYS A 138 -3.54 21.06 -2.36
CA CYS A 138 -3.36 19.94 -1.45
C CYS A 138 -4.08 20.16 -0.12
N VAL A 139 -4.46 19.07 0.55
CA VAL A 139 -5.00 19.13 1.91
C VAL A 139 -3.90 18.67 2.85
N ILE A 140 -3.69 19.45 3.91
CA ILE A 140 -2.65 19.20 4.91
C ILE A 140 -3.29 18.97 6.28
N THR A 141 -2.59 18.18 7.10
CA THR A 141 -3.00 17.94 8.50
C THR A 141 -2.77 19.18 9.36
N LYS A 142 -3.48 19.29 10.48
CA LYS A 142 -3.31 20.39 11.45
C LYS A 142 -1.84 20.57 11.91
N THR A 143 -1.13 19.46 12.07
CA THR A 143 0.26 19.39 12.53
C THR A 143 1.30 19.48 11.41
N CYS A 144 0.88 19.74 10.16
CA CYS A 144 1.79 19.82 9.03
C CYS A 144 2.85 20.92 9.22
N CYS A 145 4.12 20.52 9.08
CA CYS A 145 5.30 21.38 9.20
C CYS A 145 5.99 21.65 7.85
N LEU A 146 5.33 21.31 6.73
CA LEU A 146 5.90 21.41 5.38
C LEU A 146 5.63 22.76 4.69
N GLU A 147 4.92 23.65 5.37
CA GLU A 147 4.47 24.93 4.82
C GLU A 147 5.62 25.94 4.72
N TYR A 148 5.89 26.39 3.50
CA TYR A 148 6.77 27.53 3.26
C TYR A 148 6.01 28.83 3.53
N PRO A 149 6.55 29.79 4.30
CA PRO A 149 5.75 30.90 4.83
C PRO A 149 5.39 31.99 3.81
N ASN A 150 6.27 32.33 2.86
CA ASN A 150 6.08 33.49 1.97
C ASN A 150 6.68 33.26 0.56
N PRO A 151 5.89 32.89 -0.47
CA PRO A 151 4.44 32.67 -0.45
C PRO A 151 4.07 31.35 0.25
N LYS A 152 2.85 31.29 0.80
CA LYS A 152 2.30 30.08 1.44
C LYS A 152 2.19 28.94 0.42
N LYS A 153 3.09 27.95 0.49
CA LYS A 153 3.20 26.83 -0.46
C LYS A 153 3.69 25.55 0.21
N ILE A 154 3.40 24.41 -0.42
CA ILE A 154 4.02 23.12 -0.11
C ILE A 154 4.82 22.68 -1.34
N PHE A 155 6.13 22.54 -1.19
CA PHE A 155 7.02 22.11 -2.26
C PHE A 155 7.35 20.62 -2.11
N LEU A 156 6.89 19.80 -3.05
CA LEU A 156 7.16 18.35 -3.11
C LEU A 156 7.94 18.03 -4.37
N GLU A 157 9.24 17.81 -4.24
CA GLU A 157 10.18 17.77 -5.39
C GLU A 157 9.97 19.00 -6.31
N ASP A 158 9.56 18.77 -7.56
CA ASP A 158 9.31 19.81 -8.58
C ASP A 158 7.85 20.31 -8.58
N LEU A 159 7.03 19.94 -7.59
CA LEU A 159 5.63 20.31 -7.49
C LEU A 159 5.39 21.43 -6.47
N ASP A 160 4.76 22.51 -6.95
CA ASP A 160 4.38 23.69 -6.16
C ASP A 160 2.89 23.63 -5.79
N LEU A 161 2.57 23.13 -4.60
CA LEU A 161 1.18 22.91 -4.16
C LEU A 161 0.64 24.06 -3.31
N ASP A 162 -0.64 24.36 -3.51
CA ASP A 162 -1.44 25.32 -2.76
C ASP A 162 -2.14 24.62 -1.58
N PRO A 163 -1.68 24.80 -0.32
CA PRO A 163 -2.32 24.18 0.83
C PRO A 163 -3.69 24.81 1.10
N SER A 164 -4.72 23.97 1.20
CA SER A 164 -6.02 24.36 1.75
C SER A 164 -5.96 24.54 3.27
N ASP A 165 -7.06 24.98 3.88
CA ASP A 165 -7.18 25.00 5.33
C ASP A 165 -6.94 23.61 5.94
N LYS A 166 -6.32 23.62 7.12
CA LYS A 166 -5.88 22.42 7.85
C LYS A 166 -7.08 21.57 8.26
N GLN A 167 -7.09 20.31 7.85
CA GLN A 167 -8.12 19.34 8.23
C GLN A 167 -7.60 18.34 9.29
N GLU A 168 -8.53 17.75 10.03
CA GLU A 168 -8.29 16.78 11.11
C GLU A 168 -7.98 15.39 10.59
#